data_AF-A0A7V4N3Z3-F1
#
_entry.id   AF-A0A7V4N3Z3-F1
#
_cell.length_a   1.000
_cell.length_b   1.000
_cell.length_c   1.000
_cell.angle_alpha   90.00
_cell.angle_beta   90.00
_cell.angle_gamma   90.00
#
_symmetry.space_group_name_H-M   'P 1'
#
loop_
_entity.id
_entity.type
_entity.pdbx_description
1 polymer ?
#
loop_
_entity_poly.entity_id
_entity_poly.type
_entity_poly.pdbx_seq_one_letter_code
_entity_poly.pdbx_strand_id
1 'polypeptide(L)'
;MIYYQQGSAEEVISKNTLKEAVFSSLEKLGKKRKVLIIPPDFTRFHSRAGEITEYIWEYYGKTLTDILPATGTHFAMTAEEITGMFG
;
A
#
# COMPACT_ATOMS: atom_id res chain seq x y z
N MET A 1 13.14 11.61 6.11
CA MET A 1 13.73 10.33 6.58
C MET A 1 13.33 9.25 5.59
N ILE A 2 14.28 8.44 5.12
CA ILE A 2 14.02 7.32 4.21
C ILE A 2 13.90 6.05 5.05
N TYR A 3 12.78 5.32 4.94
CA TYR A 3 12.57 4.07 5.69
C TYR A 3 13.11 2.84 4.96
N TYR A 4 13.07 2.85 3.63
CA TYR A 4 13.55 1.77 2.78
C TYR A 4 14.00 2.32 1.43
N GLN A 5 15.04 1.72 0.85
CA GLN A 5 15.57 2.02 -0.46
C GLN A 5 16.23 0.75 -1.02
N GLN A 6 15.82 0.36 -2.22
CA GLN A 6 16.40 -0.73 -3.00
C GLN A 6 16.13 -0.45 -4.49
N GLY A 7 17.06 -0.79 -5.36
CA GLY A 7 16.87 -0.69 -6.80
C GLY A 7 18.18 -0.60 -7.60
N SER A 8 18.17 -1.24 -8.78
CA SER A 8 19.12 -1.04 -9.89
C SER A 8 18.35 -1.03 -11.23
N ALA A 9 19.05 -0.79 -12.34
CA ALA A 9 18.40 -0.80 -13.66
C ALA A 9 17.89 -2.18 -14.09
N GLU A 10 18.46 -3.25 -13.52
CA GLU A 10 18.19 -4.65 -13.84
C GLU A 10 17.37 -5.37 -12.75
N GLU A 11 17.14 -4.71 -11.61
CA GLU A 11 16.53 -5.34 -10.45
C GLU A 11 15.01 -5.44 -10.56
N VAL A 12 14.49 -6.65 -10.41
CA VAL A 12 13.04 -6.92 -10.38
C VAL A 12 12.60 -7.13 -8.93
N ILE A 13 11.71 -6.26 -8.45
CA ILE A 13 11.12 -6.39 -7.11
C ILE A 13 10.05 -7.47 -7.12
N SER A 14 10.39 -8.65 -6.61
CA SER A 14 9.45 -9.76 -6.45
C SER A 14 8.33 -9.44 -5.43
N LYS A 15 7.29 -10.27 -5.36
CA LYS A 15 6.24 -10.15 -4.33
C LYS A 15 6.80 -10.27 -2.91
N ASN A 16 7.68 -11.24 -2.68
CA ASN A 16 8.30 -11.45 -1.37
C ASN A 16 9.19 -10.26 -0.98
N THR A 17 10.01 -9.78 -1.93
CA THR A 17 10.87 -8.61 -1.71
C THR A 17 10.04 -7.37 -1.40
N LEU A 18 8.93 -7.14 -2.10
CA LEU A 18 8.03 -6.02 -1.82
C LEU A 18 7.41 -6.13 -0.41
N LYS A 19 6.98 -7.33 -0.02
CA LYS A 19 6.42 -7.57 1.32
C LYS A 19 7.44 -7.29 2.42
N GLU A 20 8.66 -7.79 2.28
CA GLU A 20 9.76 -7.53 3.22
C GLU A 20 10.13 -6.04 3.30
N ALA A 21 10.13 -5.35 2.15
CA ALA A 21 10.35 -3.91 2.08
C ALA A 21 9.30 -3.13 2.87
N VAL A 22 8.02 -3.48 2.70
CA VAL A 22 6.91 -2.85 3.42
C VAL A 22 7.02 -3.14 4.92
N PHE A 23 7.16 -4.40 5.32
CA PHE A 23 7.22 -4.80 6.73
C PHE A 23 8.40 -4.14 7.45
N SER A 24 9.59 -4.15 6.86
CA SER A 24 10.77 -3.50 7.44
C SER A 24 10.63 -1.97 7.54
N SER A 25 9.90 -1.35 6.61
CA SER A 25 9.58 0.08 6.68
C SER A 25 8.63 0.40 7.82
N LEU A 26 7.57 -0.41 7.99
CA LEU A 26 6.58 -0.23 9.06
C LEU A 26 7.18 -0.50 10.44
N GLU A 27 8.09 -1.47 10.56
CA GLU A 27 8.81 -1.74 11.81
C GLU A 27 9.63 -0.51 12.24
N LYS A 28 10.35 0.13 11.30
CA LYS A 28 11.08 1.38 11.57
C LYS A 28 10.16 2.55 11.93
N LEU A 29 8.93 2.57 11.39
CA LEU A 29 7.91 3.57 11.72
C LEU A 29 7.32 3.34 13.13
N GLY A 30 7.43 2.12 13.65
CA GLY A 30 7.01 1.69 14.95
C GLY A 30 5.50 1.46 15.08
N LYS A 31 5.09 0.98 16.26
CA LYS A 31 3.70 0.64 16.58
C LYS A 31 2.78 1.85 16.46
N LYS A 32 1.60 1.64 15.87
CA LYS A 32 0.52 2.63 15.76
C LYS A 32 -0.76 2.08 16.38
N ARG A 33 -1.63 2.98 16.86
CA ARG A 33 -2.93 2.62 17.46
C ARG A 33 -4.10 2.79 16.50
N LYS A 34 -3.96 3.68 15.52
CA LYS A 34 -4.95 3.97 14.48
C LYS A 34 -4.20 4.39 13.21
N VAL A 35 -4.47 3.71 12.11
CA VAL A 35 -3.77 3.85 10.84
C VAL A 35 -4.78 4.09 9.72
N LEU A 36 -4.48 5.09 8.90
CA LEU A 36 -5.18 5.43 7.67
C LEU A 36 -4.18 5.29 6.52
N ILE A 37 -4.56 4.61 5.44
CA ILE A 37 -3.76 4.53 4.21
C ILE A 37 -4.38 5.47 3.17
N ILE A 38 -3.53 6.18 2.43
CA ILE A 38 -3.94 7.03 1.31
C ILE A 38 -3.30 6.47 0.01
N PRO A 39 -3.85 5.40 -0.58
CA PRO A 39 -3.34 4.83 -1.83
C PRO A 39 -3.78 5.68 -3.04
N PRO A 40 -3.16 5.49 -4.22
CA PRO A 40 -3.69 6.05 -5.47
C PRO A 40 -5.05 5.42 -5.83
N ASP A 41 -5.76 6.06 -6.76
CA ASP A 41 -7.00 5.53 -7.33
C ASP A 41 -6.78 4.39 -8.34
N PHE A 42 -7.89 3.87 -8.89
CA PHE A 42 -7.89 2.75 -9.82
C PHE A 42 -7.09 3.00 -11.12
N THR A 43 -6.90 4.26 -11.52
CA THR A 43 -6.12 4.57 -12.73
C THR A 43 -4.64 4.16 -12.61
N ARG A 44 -4.18 3.83 -11.39
CA ARG A 44 -2.83 3.30 -11.10
C ARG A 44 -2.88 1.84 -10.67
N PHE A 45 -3.86 1.06 -11.15
CA PHE A 45 -4.01 -0.36 -10.81
C PHE A 45 -2.70 -1.17 -10.92
N HIS A 46 -1.92 -0.97 -11.99
CA HIS A 46 -0.65 -1.68 -12.20
C HIS A 46 0.54 -1.18 -11.36
N SER A 47 0.34 -0.20 -10.47
CA SER A 47 1.37 0.29 -9.55
C SER A 47 1.68 -0.67 -8.39
N ARG A 48 0.90 -1.74 -8.26
CA ARG A 48 0.95 -2.69 -7.12
C ARG A 48 0.58 -2.04 -5.78
N ALA A 49 -0.06 -0.86 -5.78
CA ALA A 49 -0.53 -0.22 -4.56
C ALA A 49 -1.60 -1.05 -3.82
N GLY A 50 -2.37 -1.88 -4.54
CA GLY A 50 -3.24 -2.89 -3.93
C GLY A 50 -2.47 -3.89 -3.07
N GLU A 51 -1.46 -4.55 -3.64
CA GLU A 51 -0.56 -5.49 -2.92
C GLU A 51 0.08 -4.81 -1.69
N ILE A 52 0.57 -3.57 -1.85
CA ILE A 52 1.17 -2.81 -0.74
C ILE A 52 0.15 -2.56 0.36
N THR A 53 -1.09 -2.19 0.00
CA THR A 53 -2.18 -1.94 0.95
C THR A 53 -2.53 -3.21 1.73
N GLU A 54 -2.60 -4.35 1.05
CA GLU A 54 -2.79 -5.67 1.66
C GLU A 54 -1.67 -5.99 2.66
N TYR A 55 -0.40 -5.80 2.29
CA TYR A 55 0.72 -6.04 3.20
C TYR A 55 0.70 -5.12 4.43
N ILE A 56 0.27 -3.87 4.28
CA ILE A 56 0.12 -2.96 5.43
C ILE A 56 -1.04 -3.44 6.32
N TRP A 57 -2.14 -3.94 5.76
CA TRP A 57 -3.23 -4.58 6.51
C TRP A 57 -2.76 -5.83 7.25
N GLU A 58 -1.97 -6.70 6.61
CA GLU A 58 -1.39 -7.87 7.28
C GLU A 58 -0.52 -7.48 8.49
N TYR A 59 0.26 -6.39 8.37
CA TYR A 59 1.14 -5.92 9.44
C TYR A 59 0.36 -5.26 10.60
N TYR A 60 -0.55 -4.32 10.29
CA TYR A 60 -1.25 -3.53 11.30
C TYR A 60 -2.58 -4.14 11.78
N GLY A 61 -3.16 -5.06 11.02
CA GLY A 61 -4.46 -5.67 11.27
C GLY A 61 -5.52 -4.63 11.61
N LYS A 62 -6.27 -4.89 12.69
CA LYS A 62 -7.38 -4.03 13.17
C LYS A 62 -6.97 -2.59 13.53
N THR A 63 -5.68 -2.27 13.62
CA THR A 63 -5.24 -0.89 13.85
C THR A 63 -5.30 -0.04 12.58
N LEU A 64 -5.32 -0.66 11.40
CA LEU A 64 -5.70 -0.01 10.15
C LEU A 64 -7.21 0.09 10.12
N THR A 65 -7.73 1.31 10.22
CA THR A 65 -9.17 1.55 10.33
C THR A 65 -9.80 1.99 9.02
N ASP A 66 -9.01 2.64 8.16
CA ASP A 66 -9.53 3.34 6.99
C ASP A 66 -8.54 3.26 5.81
N ILE A 67 -9.09 3.21 4.60
CA ILE A 67 -8.38 3.39 3.32
C ILE A 67 -9.08 4.53 2.58
N LEU A 68 -8.33 5.58 2.22
CA LEU A 68 -8.84 6.76 1.53
C LEU A 68 -8.13 6.93 0.18
N PRO A 69 -8.68 6.39 -0.92
CA PRO A 69 -8.07 6.55 -2.24
C PRO A 69 -7.94 8.02 -2.65
N ALA A 70 -6.74 8.41 -3.08
CA ALA A 70 -6.44 9.76 -3.56
C ALA A 70 -6.89 9.94 -5.02
N THR A 71 -8.20 10.20 -5.21
CA THR A 71 -8.81 10.42 -6.54
C THR A 71 -8.49 11.79 -7.13
N GLY A 72 -8.27 12.81 -6.28
CA GLY A 72 -8.09 14.19 -6.73
C GLY A 72 -9.35 14.69 -7.45
N THR A 73 -9.22 15.06 -8.73
CA THR A 73 -10.35 15.50 -9.57
C THR A 73 -11.03 14.35 -10.34
N HIS A 74 -10.55 13.12 -10.20
CA HIS A 74 -11.17 11.97 -10.82
C HIS A 74 -12.48 11.59 -10.12
N PHE A 75 -13.30 10.79 -10.81
CA PHE A 75 -14.50 10.23 -10.22
C PHE A 75 -14.17 9.32 -9.03
N ALA A 76 -15.13 9.17 -8.12
CA ALA A 76 -15.04 8.19 -7.05
C ALA A 76 -14.89 6.79 -7.66
N MET A 77 -14.06 5.96 -7.03
CA MET A 77 -13.92 4.58 -7.44
C MET A 77 -15.25 3.83 -7.28
N THR A 78 -15.59 2.97 -8.24
CA THR A 78 -16.76 2.10 -8.11
C THR A 78 -16.50 1.00 -7.08
N ALA A 79 -17.56 0.30 -6.64
CA ALA A 79 -17.40 -0.84 -5.73
C ALA A 79 -16.51 -1.94 -6.35
N GLU A 80 -16.67 -2.19 -7.64
CA GLU A 80 -15.87 -3.17 -8.39
C GLU A 80 -14.40 -2.75 -8.48
N GLU A 81 -14.13 -1.46 -8.67
CA GLU A 81 -12.75 -0.92 -8.66
C GLU A 81 -12.12 -1.01 -7.27
N ILE A 82 -12.90 -0.76 -6.20
CA ILE A 82 -12.43 -0.88 -4.81
C ILE A 82 -12.08 -2.34 -4.50
N THR A 83 -12.98 -3.29 -4.77
CA THR A 83 -12.74 -4.72 -4.61
C THR A 83 -11.56 -5.19 -5.47
N GLY A 84 -11.49 -4.74 -6.73
CA GLY A 84 -10.39 -5.08 -7.63
C GLY A 84 -9.03 -4.56 -7.14
N MET A 85 -8.99 -3.36 -6.57
CA MET A 85 -7.75 -2.73 -6.11
C MET A 85 -7.31 -3.20 -4.73
N PHE A 86 -8.24 -3.40 -3.79
CA PHE A 86 -7.92 -3.57 -2.37
C PHE A 86 -8.39 -4.90 -1.76
N GLY A 87 -9.18 -5.71 -2.48
CA GLY A 87 -9.77 -6.96 -1.98
C GLY A 87 -11.22 -6.81 -1.57
#